data_AF-A0A1D6Q266-F1
#
_entry.id   AF-A0A1D6Q266-F1
#
_cell.length_a   1.000
_cell.length_b   1.000
_cell.length_c   1.000
_cell.angle_alpha   90.00
_cell.angle_beta   90.00
_cell.angle_gamma   90.00
#
_symmetry.space_group_name_H-M   'P 1'
#
loop_
_entity.id
_entity.type
_entity.pdbx_description
1 polymer ?
#
loop_
_entity_poly.entity_id
_entity_poly.type
_entity_poly.pdbx_seq_one_letter_code
_entity_poly.pdbx_strand_id
1 'polypeptide(L)'
;MAGLSLLCGDCGAQLRSVEEAQAHAEATNHANFVESTEAVLNFVCSDCGKPCRSQTEVDLHTKRTGHTEFADKTAEAAKPIDLEAPLKPASEDVMDVDTSASASGEPQEMVVPEVNKEMLTDLEGMGFSTARATRVLHFSGNSTIEGAINWLSEHQEDIDIDEMPLVPANSKTEDNKPSLTPEEMKIKAQELRDRARKKKEEEERRMEREREKERIRIGKELLEAKRIEEQNERKRMIELRKLEKEEEKRAREKIRQKLEEDKAERRRKLGLPPEDPAAAKPSAPLPVEEKKAFSFESGFSFTMMAIAIL
;
A
#
# COMPACT_ATOMS: atom_id res chain seq x y z
N MET A 1 14.78 28.50 -17.42
CA MET A 1 15.80 27.80 -16.60
C MET A 1 15.95 26.43 -17.22
N ALA A 2 17.17 25.93 -17.43
CA ALA A 2 17.35 24.60 -18.00
C ALA A 2 16.83 23.54 -17.01
N GLY A 3 16.12 22.53 -17.51
CA GLY A 3 15.68 21.38 -16.70
C GLY A 3 16.89 20.60 -16.19
N LEU A 4 16.88 20.25 -14.90
CA LEU A 4 17.92 19.44 -14.26
C LEU A 4 17.51 17.96 -14.16
N SER A 5 16.23 17.65 -14.32
CA SER A 5 15.70 16.28 -14.38
C SER A 5 14.37 16.21 -15.13
N LEU A 6 13.94 14.99 -15.47
CA LEU A 6 12.63 14.69 -16.05
C LEU A 6 11.79 13.93 -15.02
N LEU A 7 10.57 14.39 -14.75
CA LEU A 7 9.59 13.72 -13.91
C LEU A 7 8.57 12.98 -14.76
N CYS A 8 8.37 11.70 -14.52
CA CYS A 8 7.24 10.98 -15.09
C CYS A 8 5.94 11.41 -14.39
N GLY A 9 4.98 11.96 -15.14
CA GLY A 9 3.68 12.39 -14.63
C GLY A 9 2.78 11.23 -14.20
N ASP A 10 3.02 10.01 -14.71
CA ASP A 10 2.20 8.84 -14.42
C ASP A 10 2.63 8.13 -13.11
N CYS A 11 3.93 8.13 -12.78
CA CYS A 11 4.45 7.42 -11.60
C CYS A 11 5.32 8.27 -10.68
N GLY A 12 5.55 9.54 -10.99
CA GLY A 12 6.37 10.45 -10.19
C GLY A 12 7.86 10.12 -10.18
N ALA A 13 8.33 9.22 -11.05
CA ALA A 13 9.75 8.86 -11.11
C ALA A 13 10.58 10.03 -11.63
N GLN A 14 11.64 10.39 -10.92
CA GLN A 14 12.56 11.45 -11.32
C GLN A 14 13.78 10.84 -12.02
N LEU A 15 14.05 11.29 -13.24
CA LEU A 15 14.99 10.73 -14.21
C LEU A 15 16.08 11.77 -14.53
N ARG A 16 17.34 11.33 -14.56
CA ARG A 16 18.54 12.18 -14.65
C ARG A 16 18.84 12.61 -16.09
N SER A 17 18.37 11.86 -17.08
CA SER A 17 18.65 12.10 -18.50
C SER A 17 17.47 11.69 -19.39
N VAL A 18 17.51 12.14 -20.65
CA VAL A 18 16.55 11.75 -21.69
C VAL A 18 16.61 10.25 -21.98
N GLU A 19 17.79 9.65 -21.93
CA GLU A 19 17.97 8.20 -22.11
C GLU A 19 17.29 7.40 -20.99
N GLU A 20 17.37 7.88 -19.74
CA GLU A 20 16.69 7.23 -18.60
C GLU A 20 15.16 7.39 -18.72
N ALA A 21 14.68 8.51 -19.27
CA ALA A 21 13.28 8.70 -19.61
C ALA A 21 12.79 7.77 -20.72
N GLN A 22 13.59 7.56 -21.76
CA GLN A 22 13.24 6.61 -22.82
C GLN A 22 13.22 5.17 -22.30
N ALA A 23 14.24 4.75 -21.53
CA ALA A 23 14.26 3.41 -20.94
C ALA A 23 13.10 3.19 -19.97
N HIS A 24 12.72 4.22 -19.21
CA HIS A 24 11.54 4.19 -18.35
C HIS A 24 10.25 4.08 -19.18
N ALA A 25 10.12 4.83 -20.27
CA ALA A 25 8.98 4.75 -21.18
C ALA A 25 8.83 3.36 -21.77
N GLU A 26 9.92 2.72 -22.21
CA GLU A 26 9.92 1.36 -22.76
C GLU A 26 9.61 0.30 -21.69
N ALA A 27 10.11 0.47 -20.46
CA ALA A 27 9.90 -0.49 -19.38
C ALA A 27 8.50 -0.39 -18.76
N THR A 28 7.94 0.81 -18.65
CA THR A 28 6.67 1.05 -17.94
C THR A 28 5.53 1.49 -18.84
N ASN A 29 5.76 1.69 -20.14
CA ASN A 29 4.80 2.28 -21.08
C ASN A 29 4.25 3.65 -20.64
N HIS A 30 5.04 4.42 -19.89
CA HIS A 30 4.67 5.79 -19.50
C HIS A 30 5.17 6.79 -20.55
N ALA A 31 4.30 7.70 -20.97
CA ALA A 31 4.61 8.67 -22.03
C ALA A 31 4.62 10.13 -21.52
N ASN A 32 4.16 10.37 -20.29
CA ASN A 32 4.04 11.71 -19.74
C ASN A 32 5.30 12.10 -18.98
N PHE A 33 6.21 12.87 -19.61
CA PHE A 33 7.41 13.40 -18.97
C PHE A 33 7.35 14.93 -18.88
N VAL A 34 7.60 15.46 -17.68
CA VAL A 34 7.60 16.88 -17.36
C VAL A 34 8.99 17.29 -16.90
N GLU A 35 9.51 18.39 -17.43
CA GLU A 35 10.80 18.93 -16.98
C GLU A 35 10.71 19.48 -15.56
N SER A 36 11.66 19.09 -14.71
CA SER A 36 11.80 19.60 -13.36
C SER A 36 13.13 20.33 -13.18
N THR A 37 13.08 21.43 -12.42
CA THR A 37 14.26 22.18 -11.97
C THR A 37 14.96 21.54 -10.78
N GLU A 38 14.45 20.43 -10.26
CA GLU A 38 15.07 19.71 -9.15
C GLU A 38 16.11 18.73 -9.68
N ALA A 39 17.31 18.72 -9.09
CA ALA A 39 18.33 17.74 -9.43
C ALA A 39 18.04 16.41 -8.73
N VAL A 40 18.28 15.29 -9.41
CA VAL A 40 18.16 13.96 -8.79
C VAL A 40 19.32 13.74 -7.82
N LEU A 41 19.00 13.48 -6.55
CA LEU A 41 19.98 13.21 -5.51
C LEU A 41 20.87 12.01 -5.90
N ASN A 42 22.18 12.13 -5.68
CA ASN A 42 23.18 11.10 -6.00
C ASN A 42 24.21 10.92 -4.88
N PHE A 43 23.85 10.12 -3.88
CA PHE A 43 24.75 9.76 -2.77
C PHE A 43 25.55 8.52 -3.14
N VAL A 44 26.87 8.65 -3.27
CA VAL A 44 27.74 7.51 -3.60
C VAL A 44 28.41 7.03 -2.32
N CYS A 45 28.22 5.75 -1.97
CA CYS A 45 28.91 5.15 -0.84
C CYS A 45 30.43 5.13 -1.09
N SER A 46 31.23 5.61 -0.14
CA SER A 46 32.70 5.66 -0.25
C SER A 46 33.34 4.27 -0.22
N ASP A 47 32.73 3.34 0.51
CA ASP A 47 33.28 2.00 0.74
C ASP A 47 33.05 1.04 -0.44
N CYS A 48 31.96 1.21 -1.19
CA CYS A 48 31.61 0.29 -2.28
C CYS A 48 31.16 0.96 -3.58
N GLY A 49 31.19 2.29 -3.65
CA GLY A 49 30.91 3.06 -4.87
C GLY A 49 29.46 2.97 -5.37
N LYS A 50 28.53 2.41 -4.61
CA LYS A 50 27.13 2.26 -5.06
C LYS A 50 26.40 3.60 -4.99
N PRO A 51 25.82 4.08 -6.11
CA PRO A 51 24.99 5.29 -6.10
C PRO A 51 23.63 4.98 -5.49
N CYS A 52 23.21 5.81 -4.55
CA CYS A 52 21.91 5.81 -3.88
C CYS A 52 21.18 7.09 -4.29
N ARG A 53 19.96 6.94 -4.79
CA ARG A 53 19.15 8.00 -5.40
C ARG A 53 18.28 8.74 -4.40
N SER A 54 18.19 8.24 -3.16
CA SER A 54 17.34 8.79 -2.09
C SER A 54 17.93 8.55 -0.70
N GLN A 55 17.49 9.34 0.29
CA GLN A 55 17.89 9.14 1.69
C GLN A 55 17.45 7.75 2.22
N THR A 56 16.30 7.26 1.78
CA THR A 56 15.80 5.92 2.13
C THR A 56 16.68 4.82 1.57
N GLU A 57 17.24 4.99 0.37
CA GLU A 57 18.24 4.08 -0.19
C GLU A 57 19.56 4.11 0.57
N VAL A 58 20.01 5.28 1.03
CA VAL A 58 21.19 5.42 1.89
C VAL A 58 20.98 4.66 3.21
N ASP A 59 19.80 4.78 3.83
CA ASP A 59 19.47 4.08 5.07
C ASP A 59 19.36 2.56 4.86
N LEU A 60 18.74 2.10 3.77
CA LEU A 60 18.67 0.69 3.41
C LEU A 60 20.06 0.12 3.09
N HIS A 61 20.88 0.90 2.39
CA HIS A 61 22.26 0.55 2.10
C HIS A 61 23.03 0.36 3.41
N THR A 62 23.01 1.37 4.28
CA THR A 62 23.66 1.35 5.60
C THR A 62 23.22 0.14 6.42
N LYS A 63 21.92 -0.18 6.44
CA LYS A 63 21.39 -1.35 7.18
C LYS A 63 21.79 -2.69 6.59
N ARG A 64 21.94 -2.78 5.26
CA ARG A 64 22.25 -4.05 4.57
C ARG A 64 23.75 -4.33 4.46
N THR A 65 24.56 -3.30 4.26
CA THR A 65 26.01 -3.44 4.04
C THR A 65 26.85 -2.94 5.21
N GLY A 66 26.29 -2.13 6.10
CA GLY A 66 27.02 -1.53 7.21
C GLY A 66 27.88 -0.31 6.83
N HIS A 67 27.83 0.13 5.56
CA HIS A 67 28.60 1.29 5.12
C HIS A 67 27.89 2.58 5.52
N THR A 68 28.60 3.47 6.19
CA THR A 68 28.04 4.72 6.74
C THR A 68 28.57 5.96 6.04
N GLU A 69 29.60 5.83 5.21
CA GLU A 69 30.23 6.95 4.52
C GLU A 69 29.66 7.11 3.11
N PHE A 70 29.01 8.25 2.86
CA PHE A 70 28.43 8.60 1.56
C PHE A 70 28.90 9.99 1.15
N ALA A 71 29.39 10.11 -0.07
CA ALA A 71 29.70 11.38 -0.71
C ALA A 71 28.50 11.86 -1.52
N ASP A 72 28.05 13.09 -1.26
CA ASP A 72 27.01 13.74 -2.06
C ASP A 72 27.63 14.27 -3.37
N LYS A 73 27.32 13.59 -4.48
CA LYS A 73 27.73 13.98 -5.84
C LYS A 73 26.55 14.54 -6.65
N THR A 74 25.51 15.03 -5.97
CA THR A 74 24.31 15.58 -6.63
C THR A 74 24.66 16.76 -7.54
N ALA A 75 25.59 17.63 -7.13
CA ALA A 75 26.01 18.79 -7.92
C ALA A 75 26.82 18.42 -9.18
N GLU A 76 27.58 17.32 -9.17
CA GLU A 76 28.35 16.87 -10.35
C GLU A 76 27.48 16.12 -11.36
N ALA A 77 26.43 15.46 -10.89
CA ALA A 77 25.46 14.75 -11.73
C ALA A 77 24.39 15.67 -12.32
N ALA A 78 24.16 16.86 -11.75
CA ALA A 78 23.25 17.89 -12.24
C ALA A 78 23.84 18.65 -13.45
N LYS A 79 24.06 17.95 -14.56
CA LYS A 79 24.35 18.60 -15.84
C LYS A 79 23.03 19.03 -16.49
N PRO A 80 22.92 20.27 -17.00
CA PRO A 80 21.74 20.70 -17.75
C PRO A 80 21.45 19.75 -18.91
N ILE A 81 20.19 19.35 -19.05
CA ILE A 81 19.74 18.53 -20.17
C ILE A 81 19.69 19.45 -21.40
N ASP A 82 20.57 19.21 -22.37
CA ASP A 82 20.64 19.98 -23.62
C ASP A 82 19.83 19.26 -24.70
N LEU A 83 18.77 19.90 -25.21
CA LEU A 83 17.79 19.30 -26.14
C LEU A 83 18.04 19.67 -27.62
N GLU A 84 19.16 20.31 -27.98
CA GLU A 84 19.41 20.71 -29.37
C GLU A 84 20.43 19.83 -30.11
N ALA A 85 19.93 18.81 -30.82
CA ALA A 85 20.51 18.33 -32.09
C ALA A 85 19.42 17.73 -33.01
N PRO A 86 19.48 17.93 -34.36
CA PRO A 86 18.30 17.95 -35.23
C PRO A 86 18.12 16.72 -36.17
N LEU A 87 16.86 16.56 -36.66
CA LEU A 87 16.35 15.79 -37.82
C LEU A 87 16.04 14.29 -37.58
N LYS A 88 14.90 13.70 -38.02
CA LYS A 88 14.06 13.91 -39.24
C LYS A 88 12.64 13.29 -39.09
N PRO A 89 11.66 13.72 -39.92
CA PRO A 89 10.25 13.30 -39.88
C PRO A 89 9.87 12.25 -40.95
N ALA A 90 8.94 11.35 -40.62
CA ALA A 90 8.07 10.57 -41.51
C ALA A 90 7.21 9.65 -40.58
N SER A 91 5.93 9.38 -40.77
CA SER A 91 4.92 9.76 -41.75
C SER A 91 3.57 9.43 -41.12
N GLU A 92 2.55 10.14 -41.59
CA GLU A 92 1.13 9.93 -41.34
C GLU A 92 0.71 8.49 -41.64
N ASP A 93 -0.21 7.91 -40.84
CA ASP A 93 -1.33 7.16 -41.38
C ASP A 93 -2.45 6.98 -40.33
N VAL A 94 -3.65 7.33 -40.79
CA VAL A 94 -4.95 7.28 -40.12
C VAL A 94 -5.61 5.95 -40.44
N MET A 95 -6.03 5.15 -39.45
CA MET A 95 -7.10 4.16 -39.63
C MET A 95 -7.92 3.99 -38.34
N ASP A 96 -9.23 4.23 -38.48
CA ASP A 96 -10.34 3.97 -37.56
C ASP A 96 -10.76 2.48 -37.64
N VAL A 97 -11.05 1.82 -36.51
CA VAL A 97 -12.15 0.83 -36.42
C VAL A 97 -12.49 0.49 -34.96
N ASP A 98 -13.75 0.75 -34.63
CA ASP A 98 -14.48 0.30 -33.45
C ASP A 98 -14.87 -1.19 -33.58
N THR A 99 -14.90 -1.92 -32.45
CA THR A 99 -15.97 -2.87 -32.06
C THR A 99 -15.48 -4.13 -31.36
N SER A 100 -16.05 -4.31 -30.17
CA SER A 100 -15.71 -5.21 -29.10
C SER A 100 -16.39 -6.59 -29.20
N ALA A 101 -15.65 -7.62 -28.78
CA ALA A 101 -16.04 -8.67 -27.83
C ALA A 101 -17.16 -9.70 -28.17
N SER A 102 -16.68 -10.94 -28.30
CA SER A 102 -16.94 -12.08 -27.39
C SER A 102 -18.10 -13.06 -27.61
N ALA A 103 -17.69 -14.34 -27.45
CA ALA A 103 -18.33 -15.46 -26.72
C ALA A 103 -19.21 -16.48 -27.48
N SER A 104 -18.62 -17.67 -27.71
CA SER A 104 -19.03 -19.02 -27.21
C SER A 104 -20.50 -19.28 -26.83
N GLY A 105 -21.15 -20.42 -27.12
CA GLY A 105 -20.75 -21.67 -27.77
C GLY A 105 -21.88 -22.72 -27.77
N GLU A 106 -21.73 -23.70 -28.66
CA GLU A 106 -22.23 -25.10 -28.70
C GLU A 106 -23.74 -25.41 -28.87
N PRO A 107 -24.12 -26.54 -29.51
CA PRO A 107 -23.29 -27.67 -29.97
C PRO A 107 -23.51 -28.03 -31.46
N GLN A 108 -22.46 -28.07 -32.30
CA GLN A 108 -22.61 -28.51 -33.70
C GLN A 108 -21.44 -29.35 -34.21
N GLU A 109 -21.82 -30.27 -35.09
CA GLU A 109 -21.12 -31.40 -35.66
C GLU A 109 -19.70 -31.11 -36.16
N MET A 110 -18.81 -32.04 -35.84
CA MET A 110 -17.36 -31.90 -35.78
C MET A 110 -16.71 -32.22 -37.13
N VAL A 111 -16.20 -31.22 -37.87
CA VAL A 111 -15.49 -31.41 -39.15
C VAL A 111 -14.08 -30.77 -39.09
N VAL A 112 -13.14 -31.36 -39.82
CA VAL A 112 -11.73 -30.93 -39.90
C VAL A 112 -11.63 -29.54 -40.55
N PRO A 113 -10.96 -28.56 -39.90
CA PRO A 113 -10.79 -27.20 -40.44
C PRO A 113 -10.10 -27.15 -41.80
N GLU A 114 -10.58 -26.26 -42.67
CA GLU A 114 -9.94 -25.98 -43.96
C GLU A 114 -8.71 -25.06 -43.73
N VAL A 115 -7.53 -25.66 -43.78
CA VAL A 115 -6.23 -25.01 -43.60
C VAL A 115 -5.46 -24.96 -44.93
N ASN A 116 -4.53 -24.00 -45.06
CA ASN A 116 -3.77 -23.83 -46.30
C ASN A 116 -2.87 -25.05 -46.56
N LYS A 117 -3.08 -25.72 -47.70
CA LYS A 117 -2.42 -27.00 -48.06
C LYS A 117 -0.90 -26.87 -48.23
N GLU A 118 -0.43 -25.70 -48.66
CA GLU A 118 1.01 -25.44 -48.81
C GLU A 118 1.70 -25.41 -47.44
N MET A 119 1.12 -24.66 -46.49
CA MET A 119 1.65 -24.55 -45.12
C MET A 119 1.54 -25.87 -44.34
N LEU A 120 0.49 -26.67 -44.62
CA LEU A 120 0.40 -28.04 -44.09
C LEU A 120 1.54 -28.92 -44.61
N THR A 121 1.82 -28.87 -45.92
CA THR A 121 2.87 -29.69 -46.54
C THR A 121 4.25 -29.32 -45.97
N ASP A 122 4.51 -28.04 -45.72
CA ASP A 122 5.75 -27.57 -45.12
C ASP A 122 5.90 -28.03 -43.66
N LEU A 123 4.83 -27.94 -42.86
CA LEU A 123 4.82 -28.42 -41.47
C LEU A 123 4.94 -29.95 -41.38
N GLU A 124 4.33 -30.69 -42.32
CA GLU A 124 4.51 -32.13 -42.46
C GLU A 124 5.96 -32.48 -42.88
N GLY A 125 6.56 -31.67 -43.75
CA GLY A 125 7.96 -31.78 -44.15
C GLY A 125 8.96 -31.55 -43.00
N MET A 126 8.56 -30.74 -42.01
CA MET A 126 9.31 -30.53 -40.76
C MET A 126 9.09 -31.65 -39.72
N GLY A 127 8.19 -32.60 -39.99
CA GLY A 127 7.94 -33.77 -39.15
C GLY A 127 6.80 -33.61 -38.14
N PHE A 128 5.95 -32.59 -38.28
CA PHE A 128 4.76 -32.45 -37.44
C PHE A 128 3.60 -33.31 -37.96
N SER A 129 2.80 -33.89 -37.05
CA SER A 129 1.61 -34.68 -37.42
C SER A 129 0.57 -33.80 -38.13
N THR A 130 -0.19 -34.35 -39.08
CA THR A 130 -1.24 -33.61 -39.80
C THR A 130 -2.28 -33.00 -38.86
N ALA A 131 -2.59 -33.66 -37.75
CA ALA A 131 -3.48 -33.16 -36.70
C ALA A 131 -2.90 -31.91 -36.01
N ARG A 132 -1.62 -31.97 -35.62
CA ARG A 132 -0.87 -30.87 -35.01
C ARG A 132 -0.75 -29.69 -35.98
N ALA A 133 -0.38 -29.94 -37.23
CA ALA A 133 -0.26 -28.91 -38.26
C ALA A 133 -1.60 -28.20 -38.53
N THR A 134 -2.70 -28.96 -38.61
CA THR A 134 -4.05 -28.42 -38.81
C THR A 134 -4.48 -27.57 -37.62
N ARG A 135 -4.19 -27.99 -36.38
CA ARG A 135 -4.48 -27.22 -35.17
C ARG A 135 -3.71 -25.93 -35.12
N VAL A 136 -2.42 -26.00 -35.34
CA VAL A 136 -1.54 -24.84 -35.32
C VAL A 136 -2.00 -23.82 -36.36
N LEU A 137 -2.29 -24.26 -37.58
CA LEU A 137 -2.74 -23.35 -38.65
C LEU A 137 -4.11 -22.73 -38.33
N HIS A 138 -5.00 -23.48 -37.70
CA HIS A 138 -6.29 -22.98 -37.23
C HIS A 138 -6.14 -21.90 -36.15
N PHE A 139 -5.33 -22.12 -35.12
CA PHE A 139 -5.15 -21.15 -34.02
C PHE A 139 -4.19 -20.01 -34.33
N SER A 140 -3.20 -20.24 -35.20
CA SER A 140 -2.34 -19.21 -35.77
C SER A 140 -3.06 -18.31 -36.79
N GLY A 141 -4.30 -18.66 -37.15
CA GLY A 141 -5.14 -17.89 -38.07
C GLY A 141 -4.64 -17.89 -39.52
N ASN A 142 -3.91 -18.92 -39.95
CA ASN A 142 -3.34 -19.05 -41.30
C ASN A 142 -2.46 -17.86 -41.76
N SER A 143 -1.80 -17.15 -40.84
CA SER A 143 -1.09 -15.90 -41.14
C SER A 143 0.31 -16.08 -41.74
N THR A 144 1.18 -16.86 -41.10
CA THR A 144 2.55 -17.16 -41.57
C THR A 144 3.03 -18.52 -41.00
N ILE A 145 3.98 -19.21 -41.67
CA ILE A 145 4.58 -20.46 -41.16
C ILE A 145 5.32 -20.22 -39.83
N GLU A 146 6.04 -19.11 -39.72
CA GLU A 146 6.79 -18.77 -38.50
C GLU A 146 5.85 -18.48 -37.32
N GLY A 147 4.71 -17.82 -37.56
CA GLY A 147 3.67 -17.63 -36.53
C GLY A 147 3.06 -18.95 -36.07
N ALA A 148 2.87 -19.89 -36.99
CA ALA A 148 2.46 -21.26 -36.68
C ALA A 148 3.51 -21.97 -35.81
N ILE A 149 4.80 -21.89 -36.16
CA ILE A 149 5.88 -22.49 -35.36
C ILE A 149 5.99 -21.83 -33.98
N ASN A 150 5.81 -20.52 -33.87
CA ASN A 150 5.83 -19.81 -32.59
C ASN A 150 4.68 -20.27 -31.67
N TRP A 151 3.46 -20.34 -32.22
CA TRP A 151 2.31 -20.87 -31.48
C TRP A 151 2.56 -22.32 -31.04
N LEU A 152 3.18 -23.12 -31.90
CA LEU A 152 3.51 -24.50 -31.60
C LEU A 152 4.58 -24.66 -30.52
N SER A 153 5.56 -23.76 -30.47
CA SER A 153 6.58 -23.74 -29.43
C SER A 153 6.00 -23.39 -28.07
N GLU A 154 5.01 -22.50 -28.03
CA GLU A 154 4.31 -22.08 -26.80
C GLU A 154 3.34 -23.14 -26.30
N HIS A 155 2.79 -23.95 -27.21
CA HIS A 155 1.80 -25.00 -26.93
C HIS A 155 2.37 -26.36 -27.34
N GLN A 156 3.60 -26.69 -26.93
CA GLN A 156 4.24 -27.99 -27.22
C GLN A 156 4.05 -29.04 -26.10
N GLU A 157 3.58 -28.62 -24.93
CA GLU A 157 3.43 -29.47 -23.73
C GLU A 157 1.99 -29.88 -23.42
N ASP A 158 1.02 -29.37 -24.19
CA ASP A 158 -0.38 -29.75 -24.02
C ASP A 158 -0.63 -31.19 -24.50
N ILE A 159 -1.22 -32.01 -23.64
CA ILE A 159 -1.46 -33.45 -23.90
C ILE A 159 -2.42 -33.66 -25.08
N ASP A 160 -3.19 -32.63 -25.44
CA ASP A 160 -4.18 -32.66 -26.49
C ASP A 160 -3.63 -32.23 -27.86
N ILE A 161 -2.38 -31.77 -28.00
CA ILE A 161 -1.82 -31.18 -29.26
C ILE A 161 -1.95 -32.09 -30.49
N ASP A 162 -1.84 -33.41 -30.30
CA ASP A 162 -1.98 -34.40 -31.38
C ASP A 162 -3.43 -34.82 -31.65
N GLU A 163 -4.40 -34.32 -30.87
CA GLU A 163 -5.82 -34.55 -31.11
C GLU A 163 -6.32 -33.70 -32.28
N MET A 164 -7.09 -34.27 -33.20
CA MET A 164 -7.60 -33.48 -34.33
C MET A 164 -8.57 -32.41 -33.81
N PRO A 165 -8.31 -31.11 -34.01
CA PRO A 165 -9.25 -30.06 -33.64
C PRO A 165 -10.47 -30.19 -34.53
N LEU A 166 -11.62 -30.32 -33.88
CA LEU A 166 -12.90 -30.40 -34.56
C LEU A 166 -13.58 -29.05 -34.38
N VAL A 167 -13.94 -28.42 -35.50
CA VAL A 167 -14.57 -27.10 -35.51
C VAL A 167 -15.87 -27.21 -36.31
N PRO A 168 -16.97 -26.58 -35.86
CA PRO A 168 -18.23 -26.61 -36.60
C PRO A 168 -18.06 -26.00 -38.00
N ALA A 169 -18.44 -26.77 -39.03
CA ALA A 169 -18.37 -26.33 -40.42
C ALA A 169 -19.27 -25.10 -40.66
N ASN A 170 -18.67 -23.95 -40.91
CA ASN A 170 -19.41 -22.70 -41.03
C ASN A 170 -20.08 -22.55 -42.42
N SER A 171 -21.38 -22.26 -42.40
CA SER A 171 -22.06 -21.31 -43.29
C SER A 171 -21.85 -21.44 -44.81
N LYS A 172 -22.63 -22.31 -45.46
CA LYS A 172 -23.33 -21.94 -46.70
C LYS A 172 -24.75 -22.52 -46.69
N THR A 173 -25.70 -21.61 -46.92
CA THR A 173 -27.10 -21.78 -47.36
C THR A 173 -28.20 -22.14 -46.34
N GLU A 174 -29.25 -21.33 -46.44
CA GLU A 174 -30.64 -21.46 -45.98
C GLU A 174 -31.00 -21.22 -44.51
N ASP A 175 -31.60 -20.04 -44.32
CA ASP A 175 -32.61 -19.65 -43.34
C ASP A 175 -33.25 -20.79 -42.52
N ASN A 176 -32.86 -20.91 -41.24
CA ASN A 176 -33.83 -21.19 -40.19
C ASN A 176 -33.33 -20.71 -38.82
N LYS A 177 -33.50 -19.41 -38.60
CA LYS A 177 -33.55 -18.84 -37.25
C LYS A 177 -34.96 -19.12 -36.72
N PRO A 178 -35.15 -19.72 -35.53
CA PRO A 178 -36.33 -19.40 -34.74
C PRO A 178 -36.23 -17.90 -34.45
N SER A 179 -37.01 -17.12 -35.21
CA SER A 179 -37.07 -15.68 -35.07
C SER A 179 -37.70 -15.32 -33.73
N LEU A 180 -36.86 -15.19 -32.70
CA LEU A 180 -37.14 -14.19 -31.67
C LEU A 180 -37.40 -12.89 -32.42
N THR A 181 -38.55 -12.28 -32.13
CA THR A 181 -38.97 -11.08 -32.85
C THR A 181 -37.89 -10.01 -32.70
N PRO A 182 -37.66 -9.15 -33.72
CA PRO A 182 -36.66 -8.09 -33.64
C PRO A 182 -36.90 -7.12 -32.47
N GLU A 183 -38.09 -7.13 -31.88
CA GLU A 183 -38.42 -6.38 -30.66
C GLU A 183 -37.91 -7.08 -29.38
N GLU A 184 -38.07 -8.40 -29.24
CA GLU A 184 -37.59 -9.13 -28.05
C GLU A 184 -36.07 -9.11 -27.93
N MET A 185 -35.33 -9.15 -29.04
CA MET A 185 -33.87 -9.02 -29.04
C MET A 185 -33.42 -7.62 -28.60
N LYS A 186 -34.14 -6.56 -29.00
CA LYS A 186 -33.86 -5.18 -28.56
C LYS A 186 -34.17 -4.99 -27.09
N ILE A 187 -35.28 -5.55 -26.60
CA ILE A 187 -35.65 -5.50 -25.17
C ILE A 187 -34.57 -6.20 -24.32
N LYS A 188 -34.11 -7.38 -24.73
CA LYS A 188 -33.07 -8.12 -24.00
C LYS A 188 -31.70 -7.42 -24.04
N ALA A 189 -31.33 -6.80 -25.16
CA ALA A 189 -30.13 -5.97 -25.26
C ALA A 189 -30.22 -4.71 -24.39
N GLN A 190 -31.40 -4.09 -24.31
CA GLN A 190 -31.65 -2.94 -23.46
C GLN A 190 -31.63 -3.31 -21.97
N GLU A 191 -32.23 -4.44 -21.59
CA GLU A 191 -32.19 -4.96 -20.22
C GLU A 191 -30.75 -5.26 -19.76
N LEU A 192 -29.91 -5.85 -20.63
CA LEU A 192 -28.48 -6.09 -20.34
C LEU A 192 -27.71 -4.77 -20.12
N ARG A 193 -27.99 -3.74 -20.93
CA ARG A 193 -27.39 -2.40 -20.78
C ARG A 193 -27.85 -1.71 -19.49
N ASP A 194 -29.14 -1.77 -19.16
CA ASP A 194 -29.68 -1.19 -17.93
C ASP A 194 -29.17 -1.93 -16.68
N ARG A 195 -29.01 -3.25 -16.76
CA ARG A 195 -28.39 -4.05 -15.69
C ARG A 195 -26.91 -3.69 -15.50
N ALA A 196 -26.17 -3.44 -16.58
CA ALA A 196 -24.79 -2.97 -16.51
C ALA A 196 -24.71 -1.56 -15.88
N ARG A 197 -25.59 -0.62 -16.27
CA ARG A 197 -25.66 0.73 -15.68
C ARG A 197 -25.97 0.67 -14.19
N LYS A 198 -26.97 -0.13 -13.80
CA LYS A 198 -27.38 -0.29 -12.39
C LYS A 198 -26.29 -0.92 -11.53
N LYS A 199 -25.54 -1.89 -12.08
CA LYS A 199 -24.38 -2.50 -11.40
C LYS A 199 -23.26 -1.48 -11.18
N LYS A 200 -22.97 -0.65 -12.19
CA LYS A 200 -21.97 0.43 -12.08
C LYS A 200 -22.38 1.48 -11.04
N GLU A 201 -23.63 1.92 -11.04
CA GLU A 201 -24.17 2.88 -10.07
C GLU A 201 -24.14 2.33 -8.63
N GLU A 202 -24.47 1.04 -8.43
CA GLU A 202 -24.40 0.42 -7.11
C GLU A 202 -22.97 0.29 -6.59
N GLU A 203 -22.03 -0.06 -7.48
CA GLU A 203 -20.60 -0.13 -7.17
C GLU A 203 -20.03 1.25 -6.83
N GLU A 204 -20.35 2.28 -7.60
CA GLU A 204 -19.96 3.67 -7.31
C GLU A 204 -20.51 4.14 -5.95
N ARG A 205 -21.79 3.86 -5.67
CA ARG A 205 -22.42 4.14 -4.38
C ARG A 205 -21.80 3.34 -3.23
N ARG A 206 -21.23 2.16 -3.49
CA ARG A 206 -20.49 1.37 -2.49
C ARG A 206 -19.13 2.02 -2.22
N MET A 207 -18.40 2.40 -3.27
CA MET A 207 -17.10 3.06 -3.16
C MET A 207 -17.21 4.43 -2.48
N GLU A 208 -18.28 5.18 -2.71
CA GLU A 208 -18.53 6.44 -2.00
C GLU A 208 -18.75 6.22 -0.50
N ARG A 209 -19.57 5.22 -0.13
CA ARG A 209 -19.75 4.82 1.28
C ARG A 209 -18.44 4.36 1.93
N GLU A 210 -17.56 3.70 1.18
CA GLU A 210 -16.25 3.27 1.66
C GLU A 210 -15.29 4.46 1.86
N ARG A 211 -15.24 5.40 0.90
CA ARG A 211 -14.45 6.64 1.04
C ARG A 211 -14.91 7.47 2.23
N GLU A 212 -16.22 7.60 2.44
CA GLU A 212 -16.77 8.31 3.61
C GLU A 212 -16.46 7.58 4.92
N LYS A 213 -16.56 6.24 4.95
CA LYS A 213 -16.13 5.44 6.11
C LYS A 213 -14.65 5.62 6.40
N GLU A 214 -13.80 5.68 5.39
CA GLU A 214 -12.36 5.85 5.54
C GLU A 214 -12.03 7.24 6.10
N ARG A 215 -12.67 8.31 5.59
CA ARG A 215 -12.56 9.65 6.17
C ARG A 215 -12.93 9.66 7.66
N ILE A 216 -14.03 9.00 8.03
CA ILE A 216 -14.47 8.90 9.43
C ILE A 216 -13.47 8.08 10.26
N ARG A 217 -12.93 6.99 9.69
CA ARG A 217 -11.94 6.15 10.36
C ARG A 217 -10.66 6.94 10.64
N ILE A 218 -10.10 7.58 9.63
CA ILE A 218 -8.91 8.43 9.76
C ILE A 218 -9.15 9.54 10.79
N GLY A 219 -10.31 10.19 10.76
CA GLY A 219 -10.65 11.22 11.75
C GLY A 219 -10.73 10.69 13.19
N LYS A 220 -11.29 9.49 13.38
CA LYS A 220 -11.32 8.82 14.70
C LYS A 220 -9.95 8.37 15.15
N GLU A 221 -9.15 7.82 14.26
CA GLU A 221 -7.79 7.37 14.52
C GLU A 221 -6.89 8.54 14.92
N LEU A 222 -7.02 9.70 14.26
CA LEU A 222 -6.31 10.92 14.63
C LEU A 222 -6.67 11.40 16.04
N LEU A 223 -7.96 11.38 16.39
CA LEU A 223 -8.42 11.76 17.73
C LEU A 223 -7.96 10.77 18.81
N GLU A 224 -7.95 9.48 18.50
CA GLU A 224 -7.48 8.45 19.43
C GLU A 224 -5.97 8.52 19.63
N ALA A 225 -5.19 8.69 18.57
CA ALA A 225 -3.76 8.93 18.63
C ALA A 225 -3.43 10.12 19.55
N LYS A 226 -4.17 11.23 19.42
CA LYS A 226 -4.04 12.40 20.29
C LYS A 226 -4.35 12.09 21.75
N ARG A 227 -5.39 11.30 22.05
CA ARG A 227 -5.69 10.86 23.43
C ARG A 227 -4.58 9.99 24.01
N ILE A 228 -4.02 9.08 23.21
CA ILE A 228 -2.94 8.18 23.64
C ILE A 228 -1.67 8.98 23.95
N GLU A 229 -1.31 9.94 23.10
CA GLU A 229 -0.17 10.83 23.32
C GLU A 229 -0.32 11.63 24.62
N GLU A 230 -1.47 12.27 24.82
CA GLU A 230 -1.74 13.03 26.05
C GLU A 230 -1.71 12.13 27.31
N GLN A 231 -2.25 10.90 27.24
CA GLN A 231 -2.16 9.96 28.34
C GLN A 231 -0.71 9.55 28.64
N ASN A 232 0.10 9.33 27.60
CA ASN A 232 1.51 8.98 27.76
C ASN A 232 2.31 10.14 28.37
N GLU A 233 2.04 11.38 27.96
CA GLU A 233 2.60 12.57 28.60
C GLU A 233 2.21 12.69 30.07
N ARG A 234 0.92 12.53 30.39
CA ARG A 234 0.44 12.55 31.78
C ARG A 234 1.11 11.45 32.60
N LYS A 235 1.27 10.24 32.05
CA LYS A 235 2.00 9.15 32.71
C LYS A 235 3.45 9.52 32.98
N ARG A 236 4.17 10.05 32.00
CA ARG A 236 5.56 10.53 32.16
C ARG A 236 5.68 11.57 33.27
N MET A 237 4.75 12.54 33.31
CA MET A 237 4.76 13.58 34.35
C MET A 237 4.47 13.03 35.75
N ILE A 238 3.55 12.06 35.87
CA ILE A 238 3.24 11.41 37.15
C ILE A 238 4.44 10.59 37.63
N GLU A 239 5.09 9.85 36.75
CA GLU A 239 6.27 9.06 37.07
C GLU A 239 7.45 9.94 37.51
N LEU A 240 7.71 11.03 36.80
CA LEU A 240 8.73 12.00 37.19
C LEU A 240 8.46 12.58 38.60
N ARG A 241 7.22 12.98 38.89
CA ARG A 241 6.84 13.45 40.23
C ARG A 241 6.96 12.38 41.31
N LYS A 242 6.77 11.10 40.97
CA LYS A 242 6.98 10.00 41.91
C LYS A 242 8.47 9.81 42.19
N LEU A 243 9.31 9.82 41.17
CA LEU A 243 10.76 9.70 41.29
C LEU A 243 11.34 10.84 42.14
N GLU A 244 10.92 12.09 41.89
CA GLU A 244 11.32 13.25 42.68
C GLU A 244 10.93 13.08 44.16
N LYS A 245 9.68 12.68 44.43
CA LYS A 245 9.22 12.39 45.80
C LYS A 245 9.97 11.25 46.46
N GLU A 246 10.33 10.21 45.72
CA GLU A 246 11.11 9.08 46.25
C GLU A 246 12.57 9.47 46.50
N GLU A 247 13.15 10.32 45.68
CA GLU A 247 14.47 10.89 45.91
C GLU A 247 14.49 11.80 47.14
N GLU A 248 13.49 12.67 47.30
CA GLU A 248 13.31 13.49 48.49
C GLU A 248 13.16 12.62 49.75
N LYS A 249 12.35 11.55 49.68
CA LYS A 249 12.21 10.58 50.78
C LYS A 249 13.55 9.90 51.11
N ARG A 250 14.29 9.44 50.10
CA ARG A 250 15.61 8.82 50.28
C ARG A 250 16.61 9.81 50.90
N ALA A 251 16.60 11.07 50.49
CA ALA A 251 17.44 12.11 51.08
C ALA A 251 17.07 12.37 52.55
N ARG A 252 15.76 12.46 52.84
CA ARG A 252 15.26 12.65 54.21
C ARG A 252 15.60 11.47 55.12
N GLU A 253 15.53 10.25 54.60
CA GLU A 253 15.91 9.03 55.33
C GLU A 253 17.42 8.99 55.61
N LYS A 254 18.26 9.36 54.63
CA LYS A 254 19.72 9.50 54.85
C LYS A 254 20.04 10.51 55.95
N ILE A 255 19.34 11.64 56.01
CA ILE A 255 19.53 12.63 57.09
C ILE A 255 19.10 12.03 58.44
N ARG A 256 17.96 11.31 58.47
CA ARG A 256 17.49 10.64 59.69
C ARG A 256 18.52 9.63 60.21
N GLN A 257 19.07 8.79 59.33
CA GLN A 257 20.10 7.81 59.70
C GLN A 257 21.35 8.50 60.26
N LYS A 258 21.85 9.56 59.61
CA LYS A 258 23.00 10.33 60.12
C LYS A 258 22.75 10.94 61.50
N LEU A 259 21.54 11.44 61.75
CA LEU A 259 21.17 11.97 63.07
C LEU A 259 21.09 10.87 64.13
N GLU A 260 20.60 9.68 63.77
CA GLU A 260 20.55 8.53 64.66
C GLU A 260 21.95 8.01 64.98
N GLU A 261 22.83 7.93 64.00
CA GLU A 261 24.24 7.57 64.16
C GLU A 261 24.98 8.58 65.06
N ASP A 262 24.86 9.89 64.80
CA ASP A 262 25.46 10.93 65.65
C ASP A 262 24.88 10.94 67.07
N LYS A 263 23.57 10.68 67.21
CA LYS A 263 22.94 10.49 68.52
C LYS A 263 23.52 9.27 69.24
N ALA A 264 23.67 8.14 68.55
CA ALA A 264 24.23 6.92 69.10
C ALA A 264 25.72 7.09 69.45
N GLU A 265 26.50 7.78 68.62
CA GLU A 265 27.92 8.04 68.86
C GLU A 265 28.12 8.96 70.07
N ARG A 266 27.36 10.06 70.19
CA ARG A 266 27.40 10.91 71.39
C ARG A 266 27.04 10.14 72.64
N ARG A 267 26.06 9.24 72.55
CA ARG A 267 25.66 8.38 73.67
C ARG A 267 26.74 7.36 74.03
N ARG A 268 27.41 6.76 73.04
CA ARG A 268 28.60 5.91 73.23
C ARG A 268 29.73 6.69 73.90
N LYS A 269 29.99 7.92 73.45
CA LYS A 269 31.04 8.80 73.99
C LYS A 269 30.78 9.22 75.44
N LEU A 270 29.51 9.38 75.82
CA LEU A 270 29.10 9.67 77.20
C LEU A 270 29.05 8.42 78.10
N GLY A 271 29.33 7.23 77.57
CA GLY A 271 29.37 5.99 78.35
C GLY A 271 28.00 5.45 78.77
N LEU A 272 26.90 5.89 78.14
CA LEU A 272 25.56 5.37 78.39
C LEU A 272 25.33 4.04 77.61
N PRO A 273 24.71 3.02 78.21
CA PRO A 273 24.43 1.73 77.56
C PRO A 273 23.47 1.89 76.37
N PRO A 274 23.46 0.99 75.37
CA PRO A 274 22.54 1.04 74.22
C PRO A 274 21.07 1.21 74.64
N GLU A 275 20.28 1.97 73.86
CA GLU A 275 18.90 2.29 74.16
C GLU A 275 18.14 1.37 73.25
N ASP A 276 17.44 0.42 73.84
CA ASP A 276 16.55 -0.43 73.08
C ASP A 276 15.36 0.43 72.62
N PRO A 277 14.94 0.35 71.35
CA PRO A 277 13.82 1.13 70.82
C PRO A 277 12.48 0.86 71.53
N ALA A 278 12.43 -0.12 72.43
CA ALA A 278 11.28 -0.46 73.27
C ALA A 278 11.13 0.40 74.54
N ALA A 279 12.13 1.21 74.95
CA ALA A 279 12.08 1.99 76.19
C ALA A 279 11.44 3.39 76.03
N ALA A 280 11.14 3.83 74.80
CA ALA A 280 10.39 5.07 74.55
C ALA A 280 8.90 4.87 74.88
N LYS A 281 8.53 5.04 76.16
CA LYS A 281 7.13 5.15 76.60
C LYS A 281 6.41 6.24 75.78
N PRO A 282 5.14 6.05 75.37
CA PRO A 282 4.38 7.05 74.64
C PRO A 282 4.15 8.27 75.54
N SER A 283 4.85 9.37 75.23
CA SER A 283 4.51 10.68 75.76
C SER A 283 3.21 11.16 75.09
N ALA A 284 2.34 11.71 75.93
CA ALA A 284 0.97 12.16 75.71
C ALA A 284 0.58 12.64 74.30
N PRO A 285 -0.65 12.36 73.84
CA PRO A 285 -1.16 12.88 72.58
C PRO A 285 -1.30 14.40 72.66
N LEU A 286 -0.67 15.10 71.71
CA LEU A 286 -0.98 16.50 71.43
C LEU A 286 -2.46 16.61 71.03
N PRO A 287 -3.18 17.67 71.43
CA PRO A 287 -4.60 17.82 71.11
C PRO A 287 -4.78 17.84 69.60
N VAL A 288 -5.56 16.90 69.08
CA VAL A 288 -6.04 16.91 67.71
C VAL A 288 -7.03 18.07 67.62
N GLU A 289 -6.66 19.16 66.95
CA GLU A 289 -7.66 20.12 66.49
C GLU A 289 -8.57 19.42 65.49
N GLU A 290 -9.79 19.14 65.94
CA GLU A 290 -10.90 18.69 65.12
C GLU A 290 -11.14 19.70 64.00
N LYS A 291 -10.79 19.33 62.77
CA LYS A 291 -11.37 19.97 61.59
C LYS A 291 -12.84 19.59 61.55
N LYS A 292 -13.69 20.43 62.15
CA LYS A 292 -15.14 20.46 61.91
C LYS A 292 -15.39 20.36 60.42
N ALA A 293 -15.97 19.24 59.99
CA ALA A 293 -16.67 19.17 58.73
C ALA A 293 -17.80 20.20 58.80
N PHE A 294 -17.62 21.32 58.10
CA PHE A 294 -18.65 22.32 57.93
C PHE A 294 -19.68 21.75 56.95
N SER A 295 -20.66 21.03 57.50
CA SER A 295 -21.88 20.63 56.80
C SER A 295 -22.63 21.91 56.45
N PHE A 296 -22.54 22.35 55.20
CA PHE A 296 -23.39 23.41 54.68
C PHE A 296 -24.81 22.83 54.51
N GLU A 297 -25.63 22.93 55.55
CA GLU A 297 -27.08 22.80 55.45
C GLU A 297 -27.62 23.98 54.64
N SER A 298 -27.68 23.85 53.32
CA SER A 298 -28.62 24.64 52.53
C SER A 298 -30.01 24.00 52.68
N GLY A 299 -30.81 24.58 53.57
CA GLY A 299 -32.23 24.28 53.67
C GLY A 299 -32.94 24.51 52.33
N PHE A 300 -33.33 23.41 51.69
CA PHE A 300 -34.41 23.39 50.71
C PHE A 300 -35.30 22.21 51.05
N SER A 301 -36.31 22.47 51.88
CA SER A 301 -37.39 21.53 52.17
C SER A 301 -38.20 21.34 50.89
N PHE A 302 -38.01 20.21 50.20
CA PHE A 302 -38.95 19.74 49.18
C PHE A 302 -39.81 18.65 49.82
N THR A 303 -40.96 19.07 50.37
CA THR A 303 -42.02 18.19 50.83
C THR A 303 -42.49 17.33 49.66
N MET A 304 -42.13 16.05 49.68
CA MET A 304 -42.60 15.04 48.73
C MET A 304 -44.08 14.75 49.04
N MET A 305 -44.97 15.47 48.37
CA MET A 305 -46.40 15.21 48.41
C MET A 305 -46.68 13.98 47.53
N ALA A 306 -46.93 12.84 48.18
CA ALA A 306 -47.40 11.62 47.53
C ALA A 306 -48.78 11.88 46.92
N ILE A 307 -48.82 12.05 45.59
CA ILE A 307 -50.07 11.98 44.83
C ILE A 307 -50.18 10.55 44.30
N ALA A 308 -51.06 9.79 44.95
CA ALA A 308 -51.62 8.57 44.40
C ALA A 308 -52.45 8.94 43.16
N ILE A 309 -52.14 8.30 42.03
CA ILE A 309 -52.99 8.34 40.84
C ILE A 309 -53.56 6.93 40.67
N LEU A 310 -54.88 6.87 40.83
CA LEU A 310 -55.79 5.87 40.27
C LEU A 310 -55.86 6.04 38.74
#